data_AF-A0A6L4WX69-F1
#
_entry.id   AF-A0A6L4WX69-F1
#
_cell.length_a   1.000
_cell.length_b   1.000
_cell.length_c   1.000
_cell.angle_alpha   90.00
_cell.angle_beta   90.00
_cell.angle_gamma   90.00
#
_symmetry.space_group_name_H-M   'P 1'
#
loop_
_entity.id
_entity.type
_entity.pdbx_description
1 polymer ?
#
loop_
_entity_poly.entity_id
_entity_poly.type
_entity_poly.pdbx_seq_one_letter_code
_entity_poly.pdbx_strand_id
1 'polypeptide(L)' 'MNIELRFLQKAIEDKNYINFTYKQKKYQKIEPLKLEKVDTSYFLVTKEVNFEFNLIKNLIILKNKFN' A
#
# COMPACT_ATOMS: atom_id res chain seq x y z
N MET A 1 -16.86 -1.46 1.86
CA MET A 1 -15.50 -0.88 1.78
C MET A 1 -14.58 -1.77 2.60
N ASN A 2 -13.54 -2.35 2.00
CA ASN A 2 -12.59 -3.22 2.70
C ASN A 2 -11.81 -2.39 3.76
N ILE A 3 -11.72 -2.88 5.00
CA ILE A 3 -11.11 -2.15 6.11
C ILE A 3 -9.61 -1.91 5.88
N GLU A 4 -8.90 -2.86 5.26
CA GLU A 4 -7.48 -2.71 4.92
C GLU A 4 -7.25 -1.61 3.88
N LEU A 5 -8.17 -1.45 2.93
CA LEU A 5 -8.09 -0.40 1.92
C LEU A 5 -8.18 0.99 2.58
N ARG A 6 -9.04 1.14 3.60
CA ARG A 6 -9.14 2.39 4.38
C ARG A 6 -7.86 2.71 5.12
N PHE A 7 -7.25 1.70 5.75
CA PHE A 7 -5.96 1.85 6.41
C PHE A 7 -4.87 2.29 5.42
N LEU A 8 -4.82 1.67 4.24
CA LEU A 8 -3.87 2.04 3.20
C LEU A 8 -4.09 3.47 2.67
N GLN A 9 -5.34 3.88 2.45
CA GLN A 9 -5.70 5.26 2.09
C GLN A 9 -5.19 6.25 3.15
N LYS A 10 -5.43 5.93 4.43
CA LYS A 10 -4.95 6.76 5.53
C LYS A 10 -3.42 6.83 5.61
N ALA A 11 -2.73 5.72 5.34
CA ALA A 11 -1.27 5.69 5.28
C ALA A 11 -0.71 6.61 4.17
N ILE A 12 -1.37 6.66 3.01
CA ILE A 12 -1.01 7.58 1.91
C ILE A 12 -1.19 9.03 2.36
N GLU A 13 -2.35 9.38 2.92
CA GLU A 13 -2.65 10.73 3.40
C GLU A 13 -1.65 11.20 4.46
N ASP A 14 -1.34 10.33 5.42
CA ASP A 14 -0.44 10.64 6.53
C ASP A 14 1.05 10.53 6.16
N LYS A 15 1.34 10.13 4.92
CA LYS A 15 2.68 9.82 4.41
C LYS A 15 3.43 8.78 5.26
N ASN A 16 2.74 7.76 5.72
CA ASN A 16 3.34 6.67 6.48
C ASN A 16 3.97 5.65 5.53
N TYR A 17 5.17 5.17 5.86
CA TYR A 17 5.73 3.99 5.17
C TYR A 17 4.87 2.75 5.44
N ILE A 18 4.90 1.79 4.51
CA ILE A 18 4.21 0.50 4.68
C ILE A 18 5.16 -0.69 4.45
N ASN A 19 4.84 -1.79 5.12
CA ASN A 19 5.41 -3.10 4.85
C ASN A 19 4.30 -4.05 4.42
N PHE A 20 4.60 -4.98 3.52
CA PHE A 20 3.66 -6.01 3.12
C PHE A 20 4.37 -7.19 2.46
N THR A 21 3.64 -8.28 2.27
CA THR A 21 4.05 -9.42 1.44
C THR A 21 3.27 -9.38 0.13
N TYR A 22 3.97 -9.55 -0.99
CA TYR A 22 3.36 -9.66 -2.32
C TYR A 22 3.99 -10.84 -3.06
N LYS A 23 3.15 -11.78 -3.52
CA LYS A 23 3.59 -13.01 -4.21
C LYS A 23 4.79 -13.70 -3.52
N GLN A 24 4.67 -13.93 -2.20
CA GLN A 24 5.69 -14.55 -1.33
C GLN A 24 6.95 -13.71 -1.06
N LYS A 25 7.12 -12.55 -1.68
CA LYS A 25 8.23 -11.62 -1.40
C LYS A 25 7.80 -10.57 -0.38
N LYS A 26 8.68 -10.28 0.59
CA LYS A 26 8.48 -9.20 1.57
C LYS A 26 8.96 -7.87 0.99
N TYR A 27 8.16 -6.83 1.18
CA TYR A 27 8.44 -5.46 0.82
C TYR A 27 8.40 -4.62 2.10
N GLN A 28 9.44 -3.82 2.33
CA GLN A 28 9.61 -3.06 3.56
C GLN A 28 9.95 -1.61 3.26
N LYS A 29 9.48 -0.70 4.13
CA LYS A 29 9.65 0.75 4.02
C LYS A 29 9.27 1.28 2.64
N ILE A 30 8.14 0.79 2.10
CA ILE A 30 7.61 1.26 0.83
C ILE A 30 6.88 2.57 1.04
N GLU A 31 7.05 3.51 0.10
CA GLU A 31 6.34 4.79 0.04
C GLU A 31 5.05 4.62 -0.79
N PRO A 32 3.86 4.51 -0.15
CA PRO A 32 2.61 4.47 -0.88
C PRO A 32 2.25 5.88 -1.34
N LEU A 33 2.11 6.08 -2.65
CA LEU A 33 1.87 7.41 -3.23
C LEU A 33 0.39 7.67 -3.52
N LYS A 34 -0.29 6.70 -4.12
CA LYS A 34 -1.73 6.78 -4.43
C LYS A 34 -2.34 5.39 -4.59
N LEU A 35 -3.65 5.33 -4.47
CA LEU A 35 -4.46 4.18 -4.86
C LEU A 35 -5.25 4.54 -6.11
N GLU A 36 -5.06 3.75 -7.16
CA GLU A 36 -5.81 3.89 -8.40
C GLU A 36 -6.79 2.74 -8.53
N LYS A 37 -8.01 3.06 -8.97
CA LYS A 37 -9.01 2.04 -9.30
C LYS A 37 -8.99 1.84 -10.81
N VAL A 38 -8.71 0.62 -11.24
CA VAL A 38 -8.76 0.20 -12.65
C VAL A 38 -9.75 -0.94 -12.73
N ASP A 39 -10.84 -0.71 -13.47
CA ASP A 39 -12.01 -1.60 -13.55
C ASP A 39 -12.55 -1.99 -12.16
N THR A 40 -12.33 -3.24 -11.76
CA THR A 40 -12.77 -3.83 -10.49
C THR A 40 -11.64 -3.97 -9.46
N SER A 41 -10.40 -3.65 -9.82
CA SER A 41 -9.21 -3.83 -8.97
C SER A 41 -8.63 -2.48 -8.50
N TYR A 42 -8.00 -2.51 -7.32
CA TYR A 42 -7.23 -1.37 -6.80
C TYR A 42 -5.74 -1.64 -6.98
N PHE A 43 -5.01 -0.62 -7.45
CA PHE A 43 -3.58 -0.64 -7.62
C PHE A 43 -2.94 0.38 -6.69
N LEU A 44 -2.05 -0.11 -5.83
CA LEU A 44 -1.17 0.72 -5.04
C LEU A 44 -0.02 1.18 -5.94
N VAL A 45 0.04 2.49 -6.17
CA VAL A 45 1.16 3.13 -6.86
C VAL A 45 2.20 3.53 -5.83
N THR A 46 3.44 3.13 -6.09
CA THR A 46 4.60 3.51 -5.29
C THR A 46 5.62 4.20 -6.18
N LYS A 47 6.72 4.69 -5.59
CA LYS A 47 7.78 5.35 -6.34
C LYS A 47 8.48 4.44 -7.34
N GLU A 48 8.65 3.17 -7.01
CA GLU A 48 9.43 2.23 -7.82
C GLU A 48 8.57 1.29 -8.65
N VAL A 49 7.49 0.76 -8.06
CA VAL A 49 6.66 -0.26 -8.73
C VAL A 49 5.22 -0.23 -8.24
N ASN A 50 4.29 -0.65 -9.10
CA ASN A 50 2.86 -0.71 -8.75
C ASN A 50 2.47 -2.12 -8.33
N PHE A 51 1.55 -2.21 -7.37
CA PHE A 51 1.09 -3.47 -6.79
C PHE A 51 -0.43 -3.56 -6.86
N GLU A 52 -0.95 -4.70 -7.30
CA GLU A 52 -2.40 -4.95 -7.18
C GLU A 52 -2.74 -5.23 -5.71
N PHE A 53 -3.64 -4.43 -5.14
CA PHE A 53 -4.00 -4.46 -3.72
C PHE A 53 -4.53 -5.83 -3.29
N ASN A 54 -5.31 -6.51 -4.15
CA ASN A 54 -5.87 -7.83 -3.83
C ASN A 54 -4.81 -8.93 -3.64
N LEU A 55 -3.58 -8.71 -4.13
CA LEU A 55 -2.46 -9.65 -3.99
C LEU A 55 -1.54 -9.29 -2.81
N ILE A 56 -1.76 -8.13 -2.17
CA ILE A 56 -1.05 -7.70 -0.97
C ILE A 56 -1.56 -8.51 0.23
N LYS A 57 -0.63 -9.00 1.05
CA LYS A 57 -0.91 -9.71 2.30
C LYS A 57 -0.09 -9.12 3.43
N ASN A 58 -0.56 -9.26 4.67
CA ASN A 58 0.16 -8.81 5.87
C ASN A 58 0.56 -7.32 5.79
N LEU A 59 -0.37 -6.46 5.38
CA LEU A 59 -0.13 -5.02 5.31
C LEU A 59 0.09 -4.46 6.73
N ILE A 60 1.21 -3.78 6.92
CA ILE A 60 1.57 -3.11 8.17
C ILE A 60 1.91 -1.66 7.85
N ILE A 61 1.22 -0.74 8.53
CA ILE A 61 1.52 0.70 8.45
C ILE A 61 2.57 1.02 9.50
N LEU A 62 3.68 1.61 9.07
CA LEU A 62 4.73 2.05 9.97
C LEU A 62 4.38 3.42 10.56
N LYS A 63 4.82 3.67 11.79
CA LYS A 63 4.67 4.99 12.44
C LYS A 63 5.59 6.06 11.84
N ASN A 64 6.58 5.63 11.06
CA ASN A 64 7.59 6.47 10.46
C ASN A 64 7.00 7.07 9.18
N LYS A 65 7.21 8.38 8.98
CA LYS A 65 6.71 9.10 7.81
C LYS A 65 7.81 9.35 6.79
N PHE A 66 7.44 9.41 5.52
CA PHE A 66 8.29 9.90 4.44
C PHE A 66 7.99 11.39 4.16
N ASN A 67 8.95 12.08 3.54
CA ASN A 67 8.92 13.53 3.36
C ASN A 67 8.32 13.91 2.00
#